data_AF-A0A3E4Y5E2-F1
#
_entry.id   AF-A0A3E4Y5E2-F1
#
_cell.length_a   1.000
_cell.length_b   1.000
_cell.length_c   1.000
_cell.angle_alpha   90.00
_cell.angle_beta   90.00
_cell.angle_gamma   90.00
#
_symmetry.space_group_name_H-M   'P 1'
#
loop_
_entity.id
_entity.type
_entity.pdbx_description
1 polymer ?
#
loop_
_entity_poly.entity_id
_entity_poly.type
_entity_poly.pdbx_seq_one_letter_code
_entity_poly.pdbx_strand_id
1 'polypeptide(L)'
;MSIRAAEIYKDILTMKNISEQAQESYVRNLRKKMNFLVEKVALRKVSDFKEGNNILIPNSDAAIVRNLLMSSLDDEYPLIVDWFNGSLDLSDSEICLLLYWSVKEPIMRAEMTGESDMVTVDEWLATIKGLLNVDMAENTIALKNKLEEFRVKTLVRDSTVSCGDIVIGHENGFRDYASHYEKKKKTLSDELLKSIVKDLSFQEDYYHVLEQIIDFMIEDAKDKAIPAIECYALAKGVSDCETAIEMIRDPENITMVSEYYPWLKKIGAFLKDNPEETKRIEEYAQVKNLEKFFE
;
A
#
# COMPACT_ATOMS: atom_id res chain seq x y z
N MET A 1 -9.06 -42.52 -4.40
CA MET A 1 -8.27 -43.22 -3.37
C MET A 1 -7.75 -42.19 -2.39
N SER A 2 -7.66 -42.54 -1.10
CA SER A 2 -7.30 -41.60 -0.02
C SER A 2 -6.26 -42.23 0.91
N ILE A 3 -5.44 -41.40 1.53
CA ILE A 3 -4.42 -41.80 2.51
C ILE A 3 -4.82 -41.33 3.90
N ARG A 4 -4.43 -42.09 4.94
CA ARG A 4 -4.63 -41.65 6.32
C ARG A 4 -3.65 -40.52 6.63
N ALA A 5 -4.13 -39.45 7.25
CA ALA A 5 -3.28 -38.36 7.76
C ALA A 5 -2.13 -38.86 8.64
N ALA A 6 -2.34 -39.98 9.36
CA ALA A 6 -1.31 -40.62 10.16
C ALA A 6 -0.09 -41.11 9.36
N GLU A 7 -0.26 -41.53 8.10
CA GLU A 7 0.87 -41.89 7.23
C GLU A 7 1.65 -40.64 6.79
N ILE A 8 0.94 -39.55 6.45
CA ILE A 8 1.59 -38.25 6.18
C ILE A 8 2.44 -37.79 7.38
N TYR A 9 1.95 -37.96 8.61
CA TYR A 9 2.72 -37.61 9.80
C TYR A 9 3.99 -38.45 9.93
N LYS A 10 3.92 -39.76 9.68
CA LYS A 10 5.10 -40.63 9.71
C LYS A 10 6.13 -40.18 8.68
N ASP A 11 5.69 -39.87 7.46
CA ASP A 11 6.57 -39.38 6.40
C ASP A 11 7.31 -38.12 6.83
N ILE A 12 6.60 -37.14 7.42
CA ILE A 12 7.20 -35.90 7.93
C ILE A 12 8.23 -36.19 9.04
N LEU A 13 7.90 -37.06 10.01
CA LEU A 13 8.81 -37.42 11.10
C LEU A 13 10.10 -38.07 10.55
N THR A 14 9.98 -38.94 9.54
CA THR A 14 11.12 -39.57 8.89
C THR A 14 11.96 -38.55 8.12
N MET A 15 11.34 -37.68 7.32
CA MET A 15 12.04 -36.64 6.55
C MET A 15 12.79 -35.64 7.45
N LYS A 16 12.20 -35.28 8.60
CA LYS A 16 12.80 -34.36 9.58
C LYS A 16 13.73 -35.07 10.58
N ASN A 17 13.92 -36.39 10.45
CA ASN A 17 14.76 -37.21 11.34
C ASN A 17 14.44 -37.02 12.84
N ILE A 18 13.14 -37.00 13.18
CA ILE A 18 12.68 -36.79 14.56
C ILE A 18 12.90 -38.04 15.41
N SER A 19 13.60 -37.87 16.54
CA SER A 19 13.88 -38.97 17.47
C SER A 19 12.60 -39.58 18.06
N GLU A 20 12.60 -40.89 18.30
CA GLU A 20 11.45 -41.62 18.83
C GLU A 20 10.86 -40.99 20.10
N GLN A 21 11.72 -40.48 20.99
CA GLN A 21 11.33 -39.82 22.24
C GLN A 21 10.53 -38.53 22.02
N ALA A 22 10.72 -37.85 20.89
CA ALA A 22 10.03 -36.60 20.54
C ALA A 22 8.80 -36.81 19.64
N GLN A 23 8.63 -37.98 19.01
CA GLN A 23 7.62 -38.22 17.98
C GLN A 23 6.19 -37.96 18.47
N GLU A 24 5.83 -38.37 19.70
CA GLU A 24 4.46 -38.18 20.19
C GLU A 24 4.07 -36.69 20.27
N SER A 25 5.01 -35.85 20.72
CA SER A 25 4.82 -34.40 20.81
C SER A 25 4.63 -33.79 19.42
N TYR A 26 5.48 -34.17 18.46
CA TYR A 26 5.37 -33.72 17.07
C TYR A 26 4.06 -34.17 16.41
N VAL A 27 3.64 -35.42 16.59
CA VAL A 27 2.36 -35.92 16.06
C VAL A 27 1.19 -35.15 16.65
N ARG A 28 1.23 -34.82 17.95
CA ARG A 28 0.19 -34.00 18.59
C ARG A 28 0.13 -32.59 17.98
N ASN A 29 1.29 -31.99 17.69
CA ASN A 29 1.37 -30.69 17.01
C ASN A 29 0.84 -30.79 15.56
N LEU A 30 1.31 -31.76 14.78
CA LEU A 30 0.87 -32.02 13.41
C LEU A 30 -0.64 -32.25 13.30
N ARG A 31 -1.27 -32.91 14.28
CA ARG A 31 -2.74 -33.05 14.32
C ARG A 31 -3.44 -31.70 14.51
N LYS A 32 -2.93 -30.82 15.36
CA LYS A 32 -3.48 -29.46 15.53
C LYS A 32 -3.35 -28.67 14.23
N LYS A 33 -2.17 -28.74 13.59
CA LYS A 33 -1.90 -28.06 12.32
C LYS A 33 -2.71 -28.63 11.16
N MET A 34 -2.98 -29.93 11.13
CA MET A 34 -3.91 -30.56 10.17
C MET A 34 -5.33 -30.04 10.36
N ASN A 35 -5.82 -29.95 11.60
CA ASN A 35 -7.14 -29.38 11.86
C ASN A 35 -7.20 -27.91 11.42
N PHE A 36 -6.16 -27.13 11.69
CA PHE A 36 -6.04 -25.76 11.18
C PHE A 36 -6.12 -25.72 9.65
N LEU A 37 -5.35 -26.56 8.95
CA LEU A 37 -5.36 -26.62 7.49
C LEU A 37 -6.77 -26.93 6.96
N VAL A 38 -7.47 -27.90 7.54
CA VAL A 38 -8.82 -28.26 7.08
C VAL A 38 -9.85 -27.18 7.41
N GLU A 39 -9.87 -26.67 8.64
CA GLU A 39 -10.94 -25.79 9.13
C GLU A 39 -10.71 -24.31 8.81
N LYS A 40 -9.46 -23.87 8.77
CA LYS A 40 -9.09 -22.45 8.61
C LYS A 40 -8.54 -22.13 7.22
N VAL A 41 -7.95 -23.12 6.53
CA VAL A 41 -7.41 -22.90 5.18
C VAL A 41 -8.38 -23.41 4.12
N ALA A 42 -8.72 -24.70 4.14
CA ALA A 42 -9.69 -25.27 3.21
C ALA A 42 -11.15 -24.87 3.52
N LEU A 43 -11.40 -24.28 4.71
CA LEU A 43 -12.73 -23.89 5.18
C LEU A 43 -13.76 -25.04 5.16
N ARG A 44 -13.30 -26.25 5.50
CA ARG A 44 -14.12 -27.47 5.58
C ARG A 44 -14.19 -27.99 7.00
N LYS A 45 -15.16 -28.85 7.27
CA LYS A 45 -15.22 -29.54 8.57
C LYS A 45 -14.30 -30.76 8.53
N VAL A 46 -13.50 -30.98 9.57
CA VAL A 46 -12.68 -32.20 9.68
C VAL A 46 -13.54 -33.46 9.58
N SER A 47 -14.79 -33.41 10.06
CA SER A 47 -15.75 -34.52 9.96
C SER A 47 -16.01 -34.98 8.52
N ASP A 48 -15.92 -34.09 7.54
CA ASP A 48 -16.16 -34.40 6.13
C ASP A 48 -15.10 -35.38 5.59
N PHE A 49 -13.96 -35.46 6.27
CA PHE A 49 -12.81 -36.29 5.92
C PHE A 49 -12.59 -37.44 6.92
N LYS A 50 -13.49 -37.65 7.88
CA LYS A 50 -13.30 -38.68 8.91
C LYS A 50 -13.93 -40.02 8.52
N GLU A 51 -13.16 -41.09 8.62
CA GLU A 51 -13.65 -42.46 8.61
C GLU A 51 -13.17 -43.19 9.88
N GLY A 52 -14.11 -43.47 10.80
CA GLY A 52 -13.80 -43.92 12.15
C GLY A 52 -12.95 -42.90 12.91
N ASN A 53 -11.78 -43.33 13.39
CA ASN A 53 -10.82 -42.47 14.11
C ASN A 53 -9.77 -41.82 13.19
N ASN A 54 -9.85 -42.03 11.87
CA ASN A 54 -8.85 -41.55 10.92
C ASN A 54 -9.38 -40.37 10.11
N ILE A 55 -8.52 -39.40 9.85
CA ILE A 55 -8.72 -38.38 8.82
C ILE A 55 -8.15 -38.94 7.51
N LEU A 56 -8.96 -38.98 6.46
CA LEU A 56 -8.61 -39.44 5.13
C LEU A 56 -8.43 -38.24 4.20
N ILE A 57 -7.23 -38.10 3.65
CA ILE A 57 -6.89 -37.05 2.70
C ILE A 57 -6.89 -37.67 1.29
N PRO A 58 -7.53 -37.05 0.29
CA PRO A 58 -7.44 -37.54 -1.08
C PRO A 58 -5.97 -37.63 -1.52
N ASN A 59 -5.63 -38.65 -2.30
CA ASN A 59 -4.22 -38.87 -2.67
C ASN A 59 -3.62 -37.69 -3.46
N SER A 60 -4.42 -36.98 -4.26
CA SER A 60 -4.00 -35.80 -5.01
C SER A 60 -3.55 -34.65 -4.09
N ASP A 61 -4.19 -34.51 -2.93
CA ASP A 61 -3.88 -33.46 -1.95
C ASP A 61 -2.72 -33.84 -1.01
N ALA A 62 -2.40 -35.13 -0.90
CA ALA A 62 -1.55 -35.66 0.17
C ALA A 62 -0.15 -35.01 0.21
N ALA A 63 0.48 -34.82 -0.95
CA ALA A 63 1.80 -34.21 -1.04
C ALA A 63 1.77 -32.72 -0.68
N ILE A 64 0.73 -31.98 -1.09
CA ILE A 64 0.55 -30.56 -0.75
C ILE A 64 0.36 -30.40 0.76
N VAL A 65 -0.54 -31.21 1.34
CA VAL A 65 -0.79 -31.24 2.78
C VAL A 65 0.48 -31.57 3.56
N ARG A 66 1.25 -32.57 3.11
CA ARG A 66 2.56 -32.92 3.69
C ARG A 66 3.51 -31.73 3.67
N ASN A 67 3.67 -31.08 2.52
CA ASN A 67 4.61 -29.96 2.34
C ASN A 67 4.23 -28.77 3.23
N LEU A 68 2.95 -28.37 3.27
CA LEU A 68 2.48 -27.28 4.13
C LEU A 68 2.66 -27.59 5.62
N LEU A 69 2.34 -28.81 6.06
CA LEU A 69 2.57 -29.22 7.44
C LEU A 69 4.07 -29.26 7.78
N MET A 70 4.92 -29.66 6.84
CA MET A 70 6.36 -29.64 7.03
C MET A 70 6.90 -28.21 7.14
N SER A 71 6.49 -27.29 6.26
CA SER A 71 6.87 -25.88 6.32
C SER A 71 6.36 -25.18 7.59
N SER A 72 5.20 -25.59 8.11
CA SER A 72 4.67 -25.05 9.36
C SER A 72 5.45 -25.43 10.64
N LEU A 73 6.49 -26.27 10.48
CA LEU A 73 7.44 -26.70 11.51
C LEU A 73 8.87 -26.24 11.22
N ASP A 74 9.06 -25.40 10.19
CA ASP A 74 10.37 -25.06 9.65
C ASP A 74 10.61 -23.55 9.75
N ASP A 75 11.68 -23.17 10.45
CA ASP A 75 12.03 -21.77 10.67
C ASP A 75 12.48 -21.06 9.37
N GLU A 76 12.75 -21.82 8.29
CA GLU A 76 12.94 -21.27 6.94
C GLU A 76 11.65 -20.66 6.35
N TYR A 77 10.48 -21.02 6.90
CA TYR A 77 9.17 -20.52 6.48
C TYR A 77 8.44 -19.79 7.62
N PRO A 78 8.99 -18.69 8.17
CA PRO A 78 8.49 -18.06 9.39
C PRO A 78 7.03 -17.59 9.26
N LEU A 79 6.64 -17.06 8.09
CA LEU A 79 5.25 -16.67 7.83
C LEU A 79 4.28 -17.86 7.87
N ILE A 80 4.67 -19.03 7.36
CA ILE A 80 3.83 -20.23 7.42
C ILE A 80 3.75 -20.75 8.86
N VAL A 81 4.85 -20.71 9.60
CA VAL A 81 4.87 -21.07 11.03
C VAL A 81 3.91 -20.19 11.82
N ASP A 82 4.03 -18.87 11.69
CA ASP A 82 3.19 -17.90 12.39
C ASP A 82 1.72 -18.01 11.97
N TRP A 83 1.46 -18.24 10.69
CA TRP A 83 0.11 -18.45 10.18
C TRP A 83 -0.59 -19.63 10.84
N PHE A 84 0.06 -20.80 10.84
CA PHE A 84 -0.48 -22.02 11.45
C PHE A 84 -0.62 -21.92 12.98
N ASN A 85 0.11 -21.00 13.61
CA ASN A 85 0.04 -20.74 15.05
C ASN A 85 -0.98 -19.63 15.39
N GLY A 86 -1.58 -18.98 14.39
CA GLY A 86 -2.56 -17.90 14.59
C GLY A 86 -1.92 -16.58 15.03
N SER A 87 -0.64 -16.37 14.73
CA SER A 87 0.14 -15.21 15.14
C SER A 87 0.23 -14.11 14.08
N LEU A 88 -0.23 -14.37 12.85
CA LEU A 88 -0.24 -13.37 11.77
C LEU A 88 -1.48 -12.47 11.83
N ASP A 89 -1.27 -11.18 11.64
CA ASP A 89 -2.33 -10.22 11.39
C ASP A 89 -2.73 -10.22 9.90
N LEU A 90 -3.79 -10.97 9.59
CA LEU A 90 -4.32 -11.07 8.23
C LEU A 90 -5.20 -9.86 7.82
N SER A 91 -5.25 -8.80 8.65
CA SER A 91 -5.81 -7.51 8.24
C SER A 91 -4.79 -6.63 7.51
N ASP A 92 -3.49 -6.94 7.63
CA ASP A 92 -2.42 -6.26 6.93
C ASP A 92 -2.26 -6.83 5.51
N SER A 93 -2.41 -5.96 4.50
CA SER A 93 -2.30 -6.33 3.09
C SER A 93 -0.91 -6.82 2.69
N GLU A 94 0.16 -6.25 3.26
CA GLU A 94 1.54 -6.68 2.97
C GLU A 94 1.79 -8.08 3.54
N ILE A 95 1.26 -8.37 4.75
CA ILE A 95 1.34 -9.71 5.35
C ILE A 95 0.58 -10.74 4.53
N CYS A 96 -0.65 -10.43 4.09
CA CYS A 96 -1.43 -11.34 3.24
C CYS A 96 -0.70 -11.69 1.93
N LEU A 97 -0.10 -10.69 1.28
CA LEU A 97 0.64 -10.89 0.03
C LEU A 97 1.91 -11.73 0.27
N LEU A 98 2.71 -11.39 1.28
CA LEU A 98 3.93 -12.13 1.62
C LEU A 98 3.64 -13.58 2.02
N LEU A 99 2.58 -13.81 2.79
CA LEU A 99 2.15 -15.16 3.16
C LEU A 99 1.76 -15.98 1.94
N TYR A 100 0.98 -15.42 1.01
CA TYR A 100 0.58 -16.09 -0.23
C TYR A 100 1.80 -16.53 -1.05
N TRP A 101 2.78 -15.64 -1.22
CA TRP A 101 4.03 -15.99 -1.91
C TRP A 101 4.83 -17.08 -1.16
N SER A 102 4.84 -17.03 0.16
CA SER A 102 5.55 -18.02 0.99
C SER A 102 4.96 -19.42 0.86
N VAL A 103 3.62 -19.55 0.84
CA VAL A 103 2.94 -20.86 0.73
C VAL A 103 2.91 -21.40 -0.70
N LYS A 104 3.10 -20.53 -1.70
CA LYS A 104 3.08 -20.93 -3.11
C LYS A 104 4.16 -21.98 -3.44
N GLU A 105 5.38 -21.79 -2.94
CA GLU A 105 6.49 -22.71 -3.22
C GLU A 105 6.23 -24.13 -2.68
N PRO A 106 5.88 -24.35 -1.40
CA PRO A 106 5.55 -25.68 -0.88
C PRO A 106 4.41 -26.39 -1.62
N ILE A 107 3.43 -25.64 -2.12
CA ILE A 107 2.29 -26.18 -2.88
C ILE A 107 2.76 -26.60 -4.28
N MET A 108 3.42 -25.71 -5.02
CA MET A 108 3.92 -25.99 -6.38
C MET A 108 4.95 -27.12 -6.41
N ARG A 109 5.71 -27.30 -5.34
CA ARG A 109 6.68 -28.40 -5.23
C ARG A 109 6.03 -29.77 -5.47
N ALA A 110 4.78 -29.98 -5.05
CA ALA A 110 4.07 -31.25 -5.25
C ALA A 110 3.82 -31.56 -6.73
N GLU A 111 3.59 -30.53 -7.56
CA GLU A 111 3.50 -30.68 -9.02
C GLU A 111 4.88 -30.99 -9.62
N MET A 112 5.89 -30.22 -9.21
CA MET A 112 7.25 -30.32 -9.76
C MET A 112 7.88 -31.69 -9.49
N THR A 113 7.51 -32.36 -8.40
CA THR A 113 7.96 -33.72 -8.07
C THR A 113 7.06 -34.81 -8.67
N GLY A 114 5.97 -34.45 -9.35
CA GLY A 114 5.01 -35.39 -9.92
C GLY A 114 4.14 -36.12 -8.88
N GLU A 115 4.07 -35.60 -7.65
CA GLU A 115 3.29 -36.19 -6.56
C GLU A 115 1.85 -35.67 -6.48
N SER A 116 1.55 -34.58 -7.20
CA SER A 116 0.21 -34.03 -7.42
C SER A 116 0.08 -33.53 -8.86
N ASP A 117 -1.15 -33.27 -9.29
CA ASP A 117 -1.46 -32.72 -10.61
C ASP A 117 -1.67 -31.19 -10.56
N MET A 118 -1.49 -30.55 -11.71
CA MET A 118 -1.61 -29.09 -11.87
C MET A 118 -2.99 -28.56 -11.44
N VAL A 119 -4.07 -29.31 -11.67
CA VAL A 119 -5.44 -28.85 -11.33
C VAL A 119 -5.59 -28.78 -9.82
N THR A 120 -5.16 -29.83 -9.10
CA THR A 120 -5.18 -29.84 -7.64
C THR A 120 -4.32 -28.70 -7.07
N VAL A 121 -3.13 -28.48 -7.62
CA VAL A 121 -2.22 -27.39 -7.22
C VAL A 121 -2.86 -26.02 -7.41
N ASP A 122 -3.47 -25.78 -8.59
CA ASP A 122 -4.17 -24.54 -8.91
C ASP A 122 -5.37 -24.31 -7.98
N GLU A 123 -6.13 -25.36 -7.63
CA GLU A 123 -7.25 -25.27 -6.69
C GLU A 123 -6.79 -24.87 -5.27
N TRP A 124 -5.66 -25.42 -4.79
CA TRP A 124 -5.07 -25.02 -3.51
C TRP A 124 -4.60 -23.56 -3.52
N LEU A 125 -3.89 -23.15 -4.58
CA LEU A 125 -3.44 -21.77 -4.73
C LEU A 125 -4.62 -20.81 -4.81
N ALA A 126 -5.64 -21.11 -5.60
CA ALA A 126 -6.85 -20.30 -5.73
C ALA A 126 -7.62 -20.19 -4.41
N THR A 127 -7.74 -21.31 -3.66
CA THR A 127 -8.41 -21.33 -2.36
C THR A 127 -7.71 -20.41 -1.36
N ILE A 128 -6.37 -20.51 -1.26
CA ILE A 128 -5.60 -19.66 -0.35
C ILE A 128 -5.60 -18.21 -0.83
N LYS A 129 -5.50 -17.97 -2.14
CA LYS A 129 -5.59 -16.63 -2.73
C LYS A 129 -6.91 -15.94 -2.35
N GLY A 130 -8.03 -16.67 -2.46
CA GLY A 130 -9.35 -16.19 -2.07
C GLY A 130 -9.47 -15.98 -0.55
N LEU A 131 -8.95 -16.92 0.25
CA LEU A 131 -8.93 -16.80 1.72
C LEU A 131 -8.19 -15.56 2.21
N LEU A 132 -7.03 -15.27 1.62
CA LEU A 132 -6.18 -14.13 1.98
C LEU A 132 -6.59 -12.83 1.26
N ASN A 133 -7.61 -12.89 0.39
CA ASN A 133 -8.07 -11.78 -0.44
C ASN A 133 -6.93 -11.06 -1.16
N VAL A 134 -6.01 -11.83 -1.77
CA VAL A 134 -4.72 -11.33 -2.28
C VAL A 134 -4.88 -10.22 -3.30
N ASP A 135 -5.84 -10.35 -4.23
CA ASP A 135 -6.08 -9.33 -5.25
C ASP A 135 -6.44 -7.96 -4.63
N MET A 136 -7.24 -7.97 -3.55
CA MET A 136 -7.60 -6.73 -2.86
C MET A 136 -6.47 -6.22 -1.96
N ALA A 137 -5.62 -7.11 -1.45
CA ALA A 137 -4.40 -6.72 -0.75
C ALA A 137 -3.43 -5.99 -1.71
N GLU A 138 -3.25 -6.51 -2.94
CA GLU A 138 -2.46 -5.85 -4.00
C GLU A 138 -3.05 -4.47 -4.33
N ASN A 139 -4.36 -4.37 -4.54
CA ASN A 139 -5.03 -3.10 -4.81
C ASN A 139 -4.92 -2.10 -3.63
N THR A 140 -4.94 -2.59 -2.39
CA THR A 140 -4.76 -1.73 -1.21
C THR A 140 -3.36 -1.16 -1.14
N ILE A 141 -2.33 -1.96 -1.46
CA ILE A 141 -0.94 -1.51 -1.53
C ILE A 141 -0.77 -0.50 -2.68
N ALA A 142 -1.36 -0.77 -3.85
CA ALA A 142 -1.35 0.15 -4.99
C ALA A 142 -1.99 1.50 -4.63
N LEU A 143 -3.16 1.48 -4.01
CA LEU A 143 -3.87 2.68 -3.57
C LEU A 143 -3.06 3.46 -2.50
N LYS A 144 -2.43 2.78 -1.55
CA LYS A 144 -1.51 3.39 -0.58
C LYS A 144 -0.37 4.14 -1.29
N ASN A 145 0.26 3.51 -2.28
CA ASN A 145 1.32 4.14 -3.06
C ASN A 145 0.80 5.35 -3.85
N LYS A 146 -0.42 5.27 -4.41
CA LYS A 146 -1.09 6.38 -5.08
C LYS A 146 -1.39 7.54 -4.13
N LEU A 147 -1.78 7.28 -2.90
CA LEU A 147 -1.96 8.32 -1.87
C LEU A 147 -0.64 9.01 -1.51
N GLU A 148 0.46 8.26 -1.44
CA GLU A 148 1.80 8.86 -1.26
C GLU A 148 2.23 9.68 -2.47
N GLU A 149 1.96 9.20 -3.68
CA GLU A 149 2.18 9.95 -4.92
C GLU A 149 1.37 11.26 -4.91
N PHE A 150 0.09 11.20 -4.55
CA PHE A 150 -0.77 12.38 -4.40
C PHE A 150 -0.20 13.37 -3.40
N ARG A 151 0.21 12.90 -2.21
CA ARG A 151 0.80 13.74 -1.16
C ARG A 151 2.03 14.50 -1.65
N VAL A 152 2.85 13.90 -2.51
CA VAL A 152 4.08 14.51 -3.03
C VAL A 152 3.82 15.38 -4.26
N LYS A 153 3.02 14.92 -5.22
CA LYS A 153 2.80 15.61 -6.50
C LYS A 153 1.92 16.85 -6.36
N THR A 154 1.08 16.94 -5.33
CA THR A 154 0.21 18.11 -5.10
C THR A 154 0.87 19.22 -4.28
N LEU A 155 2.13 19.05 -3.86
CA LEU A 155 2.85 20.00 -3.00
C LEU A 155 3.02 21.40 -3.61
N VAL A 156 2.94 21.51 -4.94
CA VAL A 156 3.02 22.77 -5.68
C VAL A 156 1.77 23.65 -5.48
N ARG A 157 0.59 23.05 -5.24
CA ARG A 157 -0.72 23.71 -5.16
C ARG A 157 -1.03 24.32 -3.78
N ASP A 158 -0.01 24.53 -2.96
CA ASP A 158 -0.12 25.17 -1.65
C ASP A 158 -0.78 24.31 -0.56
N SER A 159 0.04 23.64 0.25
CA SER A 159 -0.41 22.84 1.41
C SER A 159 -0.12 23.51 2.75
N THR A 160 0.61 24.63 2.77
CA THR A 160 1.16 25.18 4.02
C THR A 160 1.07 26.69 4.14
N VAL A 161 0.87 27.46 3.07
CA VAL A 161 0.81 28.92 3.12
C VAL A 161 -0.59 29.37 3.56
N SER A 162 -0.65 30.12 4.67
CA SER A 162 -1.92 30.68 5.14
C SER A 162 -2.22 31.99 4.40
N CYS A 163 -2.61 31.88 3.14
CA CYS A 163 -3.05 33.02 2.35
C CYS A 163 -4.29 33.66 2.99
N GLY A 164 -4.11 34.78 3.68
CA GLY A 164 -5.17 35.52 4.37
C GLY A 164 -4.96 35.73 5.88
N ASP A 165 -3.89 35.21 6.47
CA ASP A 165 -3.50 35.55 7.83
C ASP A 165 -3.08 37.03 7.91
N ILE A 166 -3.51 37.72 8.96
CA ILE A 166 -3.11 39.10 9.25
C ILE A 166 -2.25 39.07 10.50
N VAL A 167 -0.98 39.45 10.35
CA VAL A 167 -0.01 39.53 11.45
C VAL A 167 0.31 40.99 11.75
N ILE A 168 0.24 41.36 13.02
CA ILE A 168 0.65 42.68 13.51
C ILE A 168 2.01 42.56 14.19
N GLY A 169 2.95 43.41 13.80
CA GLY A 169 4.23 43.57 14.48
C GLY A 169 4.17 44.72 15.49
N HIS A 170 4.79 44.52 16.65
CA HIS A 170 4.92 45.51 17.71
C HIS A 170 6.34 46.08 17.75
N GLU A 171 6.51 47.30 18.27
CA GLU A 171 7.81 48.00 18.34
C GLU A 171 8.88 47.23 19.15
N ASN A 172 8.47 46.34 20.05
CA ASN A 172 9.35 45.50 20.84
C ASN A 172 9.78 44.20 20.10
N GLY A 173 9.42 44.05 18.82
CA GLY A 173 9.74 42.89 17.99
C GLY A 173 8.81 41.69 18.17
N PHE A 174 7.80 41.78 19.05
CA PHE A 174 6.77 40.74 19.15
C PHE A 174 5.79 40.81 17.97
N ARG A 175 5.20 39.67 17.62
CA ARG A 175 4.23 39.55 16.54
C ARG A 175 3.01 38.77 17.03
N ASP A 176 1.83 39.26 16.69
CA ASP A 176 0.56 38.62 17.01
C ASP A 176 -0.28 38.42 15.75
N TYR A 177 -1.09 37.36 15.72
CA TYR A 177 -2.12 37.20 14.71
C TYR A 177 -3.32 38.07 15.06
N ALA A 178 -3.63 39.04 14.20
CA ALA A 178 -4.89 39.77 14.24
C ALA A 178 -6.04 38.93 13.71
N SER A 179 -5.76 38.07 12.74
CA SER A 179 -6.71 37.12 12.17
C SER A 179 -5.98 35.93 11.58
N HIS A 180 -6.58 34.75 11.72
CA HIS A 180 -6.21 33.56 10.98
C HIS A 180 -7.25 33.28 9.90
N TYR A 181 -6.77 32.83 8.75
CA TYR A 181 -7.63 32.31 7.71
C TYR A 181 -8.29 31.01 8.17
N GLU A 182 -9.62 30.98 8.16
CA GLU A 182 -10.39 29.79 8.53
C GLU A 182 -10.60 28.89 7.29
N LYS A 183 -9.93 27.74 7.27
CA LYS A 183 -10.10 26.74 6.21
C LYS A 183 -11.52 26.17 6.23
N LYS A 184 -12.33 26.52 5.23
CA LYS A 184 -13.66 25.92 5.06
C LYS A 184 -13.56 24.44 4.73
N LYS A 185 -14.22 23.60 5.55
CA LYS A 185 -14.38 22.18 5.25
C LYS A 185 -15.14 22.02 3.93
N LYS A 186 -14.52 21.34 2.96
CA LYS A 186 -15.18 20.94 1.72
C LYS A 186 -15.80 19.57 1.93
N THR A 187 -17.07 19.43 1.53
CA THR A 187 -17.81 18.16 1.54
C THR A 187 -18.48 17.99 0.19
N LEU A 188 -18.45 16.77 -0.33
CA LEU A 188 -19.22 16.40 -1.52
C LEU A 188 -20.68 16.18 -1.12
N SER A 189 -21.62 16.44 -2.03
CA SER A 189 -23.03 16.16 -1.76
C SER A 189 -23.32 14.65 -1.83
N ASP A 190 -24.33 14.22 -1.10
CA ASP A 190 -24.77 12.82 -1.11
C ASP A 190 -25.23 12.37 -2.51
N GLU A 191 -25.80 13.25 -3.34
CA GLU A 191 -26.20 12.88 -4.71
C GLU A 191 -24.99 12.54 -5.58
N LEU A 192 -23.91 13.33 -5.47
CA LEU A 192 -22.68 13.07 -6.23
C LEU A 192 -22.04 11.76 -5.78
N LEU A 193 -21.93 11.54 -4.46
CA LEU A 193 -21.41 10.29 -3.91
C LEU A 193 -22.22 9.09 -4.40
N LYS A 194 -23.55 9.18 -4.38
CA LYS A 194 -24.44 8.15 -4.92
C LYS A 194 -24.21 7.90 -6.40
N SER A 195 -23.99 8.94 -7.22
CA SER A 195 -23.73 8.76 -8.65
C SER A 195 -22.40 8.05 -8.93
N ILE A 196 -21.37 8.28 -8.10
CA ILE A 196 -20.06 7.65 -8.26
C ILE A 196 -20.17 6.14 -7.98
N VAL A 197 -20.86 5.76 -6.91
CA VAL A 197 -20.93 4.36 -6.47
C VAL A 197 -22.03 3.53 -7.14
N LYS A 198 -22.95 4.18 -7.87
CA LYS A 198 -24.18 3.56 -8.41
C LYS A 198 -23.91 2.31 -9.25
N ASP A 199 -22.88 2.35 -10.07
CA ASP A 199 -22.59 1.32 -11.07
C ASP A 199 -21.43 0.38 -10.64
N LEU A 200 -20.95 0.50 -9.40
CA LEU A 200 -19.87 -0.33 -8.85
C LEU A 200 -20.44 -1.63 -8.28
N SER A 201 -19.95 -2.76 -8.78
CA SER A 201 -20.51 -4.09 -8.48
C SER A 201 -19.54 -4.99 -7.70
N PHE A 202 -18.24 -4.80 -7.89
CA PHE A 202 -17.19 -5.60 -7.27
C PHE A 202 -16.34 -4.76 -6.33
N GLN A 203 -15.70 -5.41 -5.35
CA GLN A 203 -14.77 -4.72 -4.45
C GLN A 203 -13.66 -4.01 -5.22
N GLU A 204 -13.20 -4.63 -6.31
CA GLU A 204 -12.19 -4.08 -7.23
C GLU A 204 -12.60 -2.73 -7.85
N ASP A 205 -13.88 -2.56 -8.21
CA ASP A 205 -14.38 -1.33 -8.85
C ASP A 205 -14.18 -0.10 -7.96
N TYR A 206 -14.28 -0.28 -6.64
CA TYR A 206 -14.06 0.81 -5.68
C TYR A 206 -12.60 1.28 -5.69
N TYR A 207 -11.64 0.35 -5.79
CA TYR A 207 -10.22 0.72 -5.87
C TYR A 207 -9.93 1.45 -7.18
N HIS A 208 -10.41 0.93 -8.31
CA HIS A 208 -10.22 1.57 -9.63
C HIS A 208 -10.80 2.98 -9.68
N VAL A 209 -11.96 3.21 -9.09
CA VAL A 209 -12.56 4.55 -9.02
C VAL A 209 -11.76 5.48 -8.11
N LEU A 210 -11.30 5.00 -6.95
CA LEU A 210 -10.47 5.79 -6.04
C LEU A 210 -9.15 6.21 -6.69
N GLU A 211 -8.50 5.31 -7.42
CA GLU A 211 -7.28 5.62 -8.18
C GLU A 211 -7.54 6.70 -9.25
N GLN A 212 -8.61 6.58 -10.02
CA GLN A 212 -8.99 7.60 -11.02
C GLN A 212 -9.27 8.97 -10.38
N ILE A 213 -9.96 8.99 -9.24
CA ILE A 213 -10.21 10.24 -8.50
C ILE A 213 -8.90 10.85 -8.02
N ILE A 214 -7.98 10.03 -7.48
CA ILE A 214 -6.66 10.50 -7.05
C ILE A 214 -5.88 11.09 -8.21
N ASP A 215 -5.78 10.39 -9.34
CA ASP A 215 -5.07 10.86 -10.53
C ASP A 215 -5.68 12.17 -11.05
N PHE A 216 -7.00 12.27 -11.10
CA PHE A 216 -7.68 13.51 -11.47
C PHE A 216 -7.35 14.66 -10.51
N MET A 217 -7.31 14.42 -9.19
CA MET A 217 -6.94 15.44 -8.21
C MET A 217 -5.46 15.86 -8.32
N ILE A 218 -4.56 14.95 -8.72
CA ILE A 218 -3.16 15.29 -8.99
C ILE A 218 -3.07 16.27 -10.16
N GLU A 219 -3.71 15.96 -11.28
CA GLU A 219 -3.69 16.83 -12.46
C GLU A 219 -4.38 18.17 -12.18
N ASP A 220 -5.56 18.18 -11.54
CA ASP A 220 -6.24 19.41 -11.12
C ASP A 220 -5.36 20.28 -10.20
N ALA A 221 -4.55 19.67 -9.33
CA ALA A 221 -3.62 20.40 -8.47
C ALA A 221 -2.46 21.02 -9.26
N LYS A 222 -1.90 20.30 -10.24
CA LYS A 222 -0.87 20.86 -11.12
C LYS A 222 -1.42 22.02 -11.93
N ASP A 223 -2.54 21.80 -12.62
CA ASP A 223 -3.18 22.82 -13.47
C ASP A 223 -3.49 24.10 -12.70
N LYS A 224 -3.96 23.97 -11.46
CA LYS A 224 -4.26 25.13 -10.60
C LYS A 224 -3.03 25.81 -10.02
N ALA A 225 -1.88 25.14 -9.98
CA ALA A 225 -0.63 25.78 -9.56
C ALA A 225 -0.02 26.64 -10.67
N ILE A 226 -0.23 26.28 -11.93
CA ILE A 226 0.33 26.97 -13.09
C ILE A 226 0.05 28.49 -13.07
N PRO A 227 -1.19 28.99 -12.89
CA PRO A 227 -1.44 30.43 -12.87
C PRO A 227 -0.64 31.18 -11.79
N ALA A 228 -0.45 30.56 -10.61
CA ALA A 228 0.34 31.17 -9.55
C ALA A 228 1.82 31.28 -9.96
N ILE A 229 2.37 30.24 -10.59
CA ILE A 229 3.74 30.23 -11.10
C ILE A 229 3.90 31.26 -12.23
N GLU A 230 2.93 31.36 -13.14
CA GLU A 230 2.89 32.39 -14.19
C GLU A 230 2.91 33.81 -13.61
N CYS A 231 2.18 34.06 -12.51
CA CYS A 231 2.25 35.35 -11.82
C CYS A 231 3.65 35.67 -11.29
N TYR A 232 4.34 34.71 -10.67
CA TYR A 232 5.74 34.89 -10.23
C TYR A 232 6.71 35.08 -11.41
N ALA A 233 6.47 34.38 -12.52
CA ALA A 233 7.27 34.53 -13.73
C ALA A 233 7.12 35.92 -14.36
N LEU A 234 5.89 36.45 -14.41
CA LEU A 234 5.62 37.82 -14.85
C LEU A 234 6.27 38.83 -13.89
N ALA A 235 6.15 38.62 -12.57
CA ALA A 235 6.77 39.47 -11.56
C ALA A 235 8.29 39.52 -11.74
N LYS A 236 8.93 38.38 -12.04
CA LYS A 236 10.37 38.30 -12.32
C LYS A 236 10.77 39.18 -13.50
N GLY A 237 9.94 39.24 -14.54
CA GLY A 237 10.20 40.06 -15.72
C GLY A 237 10.15 41.57 -15.47
N VAL A 238 9.49 42.02 -14.39
CA VAL A 238 9.32 43.44 -14.06
C VAL A 238 10.02 43.87 -12.77
N SER A 239 10.62 42.93 -12.03
CA SER A 239 11.35 43.19 -10.79
C SER A 239 12.87 43.07 -11.00
N ASP A 240 13.64 43.75 -10.15
CA ASP A 240 15.09 43.57 -10.06
C ASP A 240 15.49 42.40 -9.13
N CYS A 241 14.54 41.58 -8.65
CA CYS A 241 14.80 40.45 -7.78
C CYS A 241 15.42 39.27 -8.55
N GLU A 242 16.50 38.70 -8.01
CA GLU A 242 17.15 37.52 -8.56
C GLU A 242 16.43 36.22 -8.16
N THR A 243 15.69 36.24 -7.05
CA THR A 243 14.95 35.08 -6.52
C THR A 243 13.53 35.43 -6.07
N ALA A 244 12.63 34.44 -6.07
CA ALA A 244 11.27 34.58 -5.58
C ALA A 244 11.21 34.91 -4.07
N ILE A 245 12.23 34.48 -3.32
CA ILE A 245 12.36 34.78 -1.88
C ILE A 245 12.58 36.28 -1.67
N GLU A 246 13.39 36.93 -2.49
CA GLU A 246 13.63 38.37 -2.40
C GLU A 246 12.34 39.18 -2.60
N MET A 247 11.44 38.72 -3.48
CA MET A 247 10.16 39.40 -3.71
C MET A 247 9.24 39.40 -2.50
N ILE A 248 9.30 38.35 -1.67
CA ILE A 248 8.43 38.20 -0.49
C ILE A 248 9.12 38.60 0.81
N ARG A 249 10.40 38.99 0.75
CA ARG A 249 11.18 39.33 1.93
C ARG A 249 10.83 40.73 2.41
N ASP A 250 10.35 40.82 3.65
CA ASP A 250 10.24 42.08 4.37
C ASP A 250 11.59 42.40 5.06
N PRO A 251 12.31 43.46 4.67
CA PRO A 251 13.57 43.86 5.30
C PRO A 251 13.42 44.29 6.76
N GLU A 252 12.23 44.75 7.15
CA GLU A 252 11.95 45.27 8.50
C GLU A 252 11.51 44.16 9.46
N ASN A 253 10.99 43.03 8.95
CA ASN A 253 10.51 41.89 9.72
C ASN A 253 11.16 40.56 9.30
N ILE A 254 12.49 40.50 9.34
CA ILE A 254 13.25 39.30 8.95
C ILE A 254 12.96 38.14 9.91
N THR A 255 12.40 37.05 9.40
CA THR A 255 12.18 35.80 10.13
C THR A 255 13.14 34.71 9.68
N MET A 256 13.59 33.86 10.60
CA MET A 256 14.41 32.69 10.26
C MET A 256 13.62 31.60 9.52
N VAL A 257 12.30 31.55 9.68
CA VAL A 257 11.43 30.51 9.12
C VAL A 257 10.18 31.12 8.50
N SER A 258 9.77 30.58 7.36
CA SER A 258 8.52 30.92 6.70
C SER A 258 8.10 29.75 5.80
N GLU A 259 6.82 29.44 5.78
CA GLU A 259 6.22 28.37 4.97
C GLU A 259 6.32 28.62 3.47
N TYR A 260 6.56 29.88 3.06
CA TYR A 260 6.82 30.23 1.66
C TYR A 260 8.16 29.67 1.16
N TYR A 261 9.20 29.60 2.00
CA TYR A 261 10.52 29.10 1.60
C TYR A 261 10.47 27.65 1.08
N PRO A 262 9.95 26.67 1.86
CA PRO A 262 9.83 25.31 1.35
C PRO A 262 8.81 25.21 0.20
N TRP A 263 7.79 26.06 0.15
CA TRP A 263 6.83 26.08 -0.96
C TRP A 263 7.45 26.54 -2.28
N LEU A 264 8.19 27.64 -2.30
CA LEU A 264 8.92 28.13 -3.47
C LEU A 264 9.92 27.06 -3.97
N LYS A 265 10.64 26.40 -3.07
CA LYS A 265 11.52 25.27 -3.45
C LYS A 265 10.78 24.11 -4.10
N LYS A 266 9.55 23.81 -3.65
CA LYS A 266 8.69 22.80 -4.30
C LYS A 266 8.25 23.24 -5.70
N ILE A 267 8.02 24.53 -5.93
CA ILE A 267 7.78 25.08 -7.27
C ILE A 267 9.02 24.89 -8.16
N GLY A 268 10.21 25.21 -7.66
CA GLY A 268 11.47 24.98 -8.38
C GLY A 268 11.64 23.51 -8.80
N ALA A 269 11.41 22.57 -7.87
CA ALA A 269 11.44 21.14 -8.16
C ALA A 269 10.37 20.73 -9.20
N PHE A 270 9.14 21.25 -9.08
CA PHE A 270 8.08 21.01 -10.06
C PHE A 270 8.49 21.47 -11.47
N LEU A 271 9.07 22.67 -11.61
CA LEU A 271 9.52 23.19 -12.90
C LEU A 271 10.64 22.35 -13.51
N LYS A 272 11.57 21.89 -12.67
CA LYS A 272 12.66 20.99 -13.07
C LYS A 272 12.12 19.67 -13.63
N ASP A 273 11.12 19.09 -12.96
CA ASP A 273 10.51 17.82 -13.36
C ASP A 273 9.56 17.97 -14.57
N ASN A 274 9.17 19.20 -14.93
CA ASN A 274 8.23 19.51 -16.01
C ASN A 274 8.83 20.52 -17.01
N PRO A 275 9.87 20.15 -17.79
CA PRO A 275 10.64 21.09 -18.61
C PRO A 275 9.83 21.72 -19.76
N GLU A 276 8.86 21.00 -20.33
CA GLU A 276 7.99 21.53 -21.39
C GLU A 276 7.10 22.66 -20.85
N GLU A 277 6.52 22.44 -19.67
CA GLU A 277 5.67 23.42 -18.99
C GLU A 277 6.48 24.63 -18.52
N THR A 278 7.69 24.41 -17.99
CA THR A 278 8.63 25.48 -17.64
C THR A 278 8.94 26.36 -18.84
N LYS A 279 9.23 25.75 -19.98
CA LYS A 279 9.51 26.49 -21.23
C LYS A 279 8.28 27.30 -21.68
N ARG A 280 7.09 26.71 -21.60
CA ARG A 280 5.82 27.40 -21.93
C ARG A 280 5.62 28.66 -21.07
N ILE A 281 5.85 28.55 -19.76
CA ILE A 281 5.71 29.68 -18.82
C ILE A 281 6.79 30.74 -19.09
N GLU A 282 8.04 30.33 -19.32
CA GLU A 282 9.14 31.24 -19.67
C GLU A 282 8.85 32.04 -20.95
N GLU A 283 8.35 31.37 -21.99
CA GLU A 283 7.94 32.01 -23.24
C GLU A 283 6.78 32.98 -23.04
N TYR A 284 5.77 32.59 -22.26
CA TYR A 284 4.63 33.44 -21.91
C TYR A 284 5.05 34.71 -21.17
N ALA A 285 5.90 34.58 -20.14
CA ALA A 285 6.36 35.70 -19.32
C ALA A 285 7.59 36.43 -19.89
N GLN A 286 8.15 35.96 -21.01
CA GLN A 286 9.38 36.48 -21.63
C GLN A 286 10.59 36.49 -20.69
N VAL A 287 10.71 35.48 -19.82
CA VAL A 287 11.81 35.30 -18.87
C VAL A 287 12.65 34.06 -19.20
N LYS A 288 13.78 33.90 -18.52
CA LYS A 288 14.66 32.73 -18.63
C LYS A 288 15.13 32.24 -17.27
N ASN A 289 15.48 30.97 -17.15
CA ASN A 289 15.95 30.35 -15.91
C ASN A 289 14.93 30.49 -14.77
N LEU A 290 13.66 30.19 -15.05
CA LEU A 290 12.58 30.27 -14.07
C LEU A 290 12.78 29.26 -12.94
N GLU A 291 13.28 28.05 -13.23
CA GLU A 291 13.65 27.06 -12.20
C GLU A 291 14.57 27.69 -11.13
N LYS A 292 15.69 28.29 -11.54
CA LYS A 292 16.68 28.93 -10.65
C LYS A 292 16.13 30.09 -9.84
N PHE A 293 15.09 30.74 -10.34
CA PHE A 293 14.44 31.84 -9.64
C PHE A 293 13.70 31.36 -8.38
N PHE A 294 13.33 30.08 -8.33
CA PHE A 294 12.64 29.45 -7.19
C PHE A 294 13.55 28.59 -6.29
N GLU A 295 14.86 28.49 -6.59
CA GLU A 295 15.85 27.76 -5.77
C GLU A 295 16.26 28.53 -4.49
#